data_AF-A0A966NKT6-F1
#
_entry.id   AF-A0A966NKT6-F1
#
_cell.length_a   1.000
_cell.length_b   1.000
_cell.length_c   1.000
_cell.angle_alpha   90.00
_cell.angle_beta   90.00
_cell.angle_gamma   90.00
#
_symmetry.space_group_name_H-M   'P 1'
#
loop_
_entity.id
_entity.type
_entity.pdbx_description
1 polymer ?
#
loop_
_entity_poly.entity_id
_entity_poly.type
_entity_poly.pdbx_seq_one_letter_code
_entity_poly.pdbx_strand_id
1 'polypeptide(L)'
;RRTIDLLDDMNRVGFSWSTKSGLSFATDDLITPGNKTRIIGDAEKEVMKILKRYQKGVITDGERYNSVLDAWTHAREQITKEMMAELEQDTDARDTRRAGYVNPIYLMAHSGARGGVEQIRQLAGMRGLMAKPSGKIIETPIKANFREGLTVLEYFSSTHGARKGLADTALKTADSGYLTRKLADVAQNVVVTMHDCGTTQGITKTVIYRGEKVEVSLADSIRGRVSRTNIVNPITEEVIVNEDDLITPKVARQIEELGLEKIQVRSPLTCEASLGVCRLCYGMDLSTGSLVEEGMAVGIIAAQSIGEPGTQLTMRTFHIGGVGQRAIEESESKAKRAGTVRFTRLRTVQNEQGELIVLARNGEIAIVDPKGRELEKFEIPAGAILKVAENDEVKPGTVLVQWDPHSIPILSEVAGKVRYEDVVEGETLRVEKDPSGHLRRMVMEHKGVYHPQIVLEDESGKILDFYYL
;
A
#
# COMPACT_ATOMS: atom_id res chain seq x y z
N ARG A 1 -25.66 30.28 1.08
CA ARG A 1 -26.14 30.95 -0.15
C ARG A 1 -25.00 31.18 -1.12
N ARG A 2 -24.00 32.02 -0.82
CA ARG A 2 -22.82 32.21 -1.70
C ARG A 2 -22.14 30.91 -2.19
N THR A 3 -22.00 29.91 -1.33
CA THR A 3 -21.44 28.60 -1.73
C THR A 3 -22.31 27.86 -2.75
N ILE A 4 -23.64 27.96 -2.62
CA ILE A 4 -24.60 27.33 -3.54
C ILE A 4 -24.54 28.05 -4.88
N ASP A 5 -24.60 29.38 -4.86
CA ASP A 5 -24.53 30.21 -6.07
C ASP A 5 -23.22 29.96 -6.85
N LEU A 6 -22.10 29.84 -6.12
CA LEU A 6 -20.79 29.50 -6.71
C LEU A 6 -20.80 28.10 -7.36
N LEU A 7 -21.41 27.10 -6.71
CA LEU A 7 -21.50 25.75 -7.27
C LEU A 7 -22.35 25.72 -8.55
N ASP A 8 -23.46 26.46 -8.58
CA ASP A 8 -24.31 26.58 -9.77
C ASP A 8 -23.59 27.31 -10.91
N ASP A 9 -22.86 28.38 -10.60
CA ASP A 9 -22.03 29.09 -11.57
C ASP A 9 -20.91 28.20 -12.12
N MET A 10 -20.20 27.47 -11.24
CA MET A 10 -19.19 26.48 -11.64
C MET A 10 -19.77 25.41 -12.54
N ASN A 11 -20.97 24.91 -12.22
CA ASN A 11 -21.67 23.90 -13.01
C ASN A 11 -22.00 24.42 -14.42
N ARG A 12 -22.58 25.61 -14.51
CA ARG A 12 -22.92 26.25 -15.80
C ARG A 12 -21.68 26.51 -16.65
N VAL A 13 -20.63 27.06 -16.03
CA VAL A 13 -19.34 27.32 -16.69
C VAL A 13 -18.74 25.99 -17.18
N GLY A 14 -18.69 24.97 -16.32
CA GLY A 14 -18.19 23.64 -16.63
C GLY A 14 -18.90 23.01 -17.83
N PHE A 15 -20.22 22.94 -17.85
CA PHE A 15 -20.97 22.39 -18.98
C PHE A 15 -20.75 23.17 -20.27
N SER A 16 -20.69 24.50 -20.20
CA SER A 16 -20.49 25.35 -21.38
C SER A 16 -19.11 25.13 -22.02
N TRP A 17 -18.04 25.04 -21.22
CA TRP A 17 -16.68 24.80 -21.70
C TRP A 17 -16.46 23.34 -22.09
N SER A 18 -17.04 22.38 -21.37
CA SER A 18 -16.99 20.97 -21.74
C SER A 18 -17.61 20.75 -23.13
N THR A 19 -18.76 21.38 -23.41
CA THR A 19 -19.39 21.29 -24.73
C THR A 19 -18.51 21.93 -25.82
N LYS A 20 -17.94 23.11 -25.55
CA LYS A 20 -17.06 23.81 -26.50
C LYS A 20 -15.73 23.09 -26.74
N SER A 21 -15.23 22.33 -25.76
CA SER A 21 -13.97 21.60 -25.85
C SER A 21 -13.98 20.54 -26.95
N GLY A 22 -15.16 20.01 -27.30
CA GLY A 22 -15.29 18.98 -28.34
C GLY A 22 -14.51 17.70 -28.04
N LEU A 23 -14.20 17.43 -26.76
CA LEU A 23 -13.52 16.21 -26.34
C LEU A 23 -14.27 14.98 -26.85
N SER A 24 -13.54 14.08 -27.49
CA SER A 24 -14.05 12.85 -28.07
C SER A 24 -13.21 11.67 -27.62
N PHE A 25 -13.71 10.46 -27.87
CA PHE A 25 -13.00 9.22 -27.63
C PHE A 25 -12.98 8.42 -28.93
N ALA A 26 -11.81 8.29 -29.54
CA ALA A 26 -11.59 7.48 -30.72
C ALA A 26 -10.55 6.38 -30.47
N THR A 27 -10.61 5.32 -31.27
CA THR A 27 -9.61 4.24 -31.24
C THR A 27 -8.19 4.76 -31.56
N ASP A 28 -8.09 5.81 -32.36
CA ASP A 28 -6.81 6.42 -32.71
C ASP A 28 -6.17 7.19 -31.56
N ASP A 29 -6.96 7.68 -30.60
CA ASP A 29 -6.46 8.36 -29.40
C ASP A 29 -5.79 7.37 -28.43
N LEU A 30 -6.02 6.06 -28.57
CA LEU A 30 -5.48 4.99 -27.70
C LEU A 30 -4.05 4.58 -28.06
N ILE A 31 -3.05 5.43 -27.87
CA ILE A 31 -1.68 5.14 -28.31
C ILE A 31 -1.05 4.00 -27.48
N THR A 32 -0.62 2.95 -28.18
CA THR A 32 0.15 1.84 -27.60
C THR A 32 1.64 2.17 -27.70
N PRO A 33 2.41 2.03 -26.61
CA PRO A 33 3.82 2.43 -26.62
C PRO A 33 4.65 1.58 -27.57
N GLY A 34 5.51 2.22 -28.36
CA GLY A 34 6.32 1.54 -29.39
C GLY A 34 7.30 0.52 -28.82
N ASN A 35 7.76 0.74 -27.59
CA ASN A 35 8.66 -0.14 -26.86
C ASN A 35 8.00 -1.39 -26.27
N LYS A 36 6.67 -1.51 -26.31
CA LYS A 36 5.92 -2.59 -25.67
C LYS A 36 6.45 -3.98 -26.02
N THR A 37 6.69 -4.25 -27.29
CA THR A 37 7.20 -5.55 -27.77
C THR A 37 8.57 -5.88 -27.21
N ARG A 38 9.46 -4.87 -27.05
CA ARG A 38 10.77 -5.03 -26.42
C ARG A 38 10.64 -5.41 -24.95
N ILE A 39 9.80 -4.67 -24.19
CA ILE A 39 9.57 -4.93 -22.76
C ILE A 39 9.01 -6.34 -22.54
N ILE A 40 8.05 -6.76 -23.38
CA ILE A 40 7.49 -8.11 -23.31
C ILE A 40 8.57 -9.17 -23.59
N GLY A 41 9.37 -8.97 -24.64
CA GLY A 41 10.45 -9.90 -24.98
C GLY A 41 11.51 -10.01 -23.88
N ASP A 42 11.83 -8.91 -23.20
CA ASP A 42 12.77 -8.93 -22.08
C ASP A 42 12.19 -9.61 -20.84
N ALA A 43 10.90 -9.41 -20.54
CA ALA A 43 10.19 -10.15 -19.49
C ALA A 43 10.12 -11.66 -19.78
N GLU A 44 9.87 -12.06 -21.02
CA GLU A 44 9.87 -13.47 -21.44
C GLU A 44 11.24 -14.12 -21.26
N LYS A 45 12.32 -13.42 -21.60
CA LYS A 45 13.69 -13.90 -21.35
C LYS A 45 13.95 -14.08 -19.87
N GLU A 46 13.48 -13.17 -19.03
CA GLU A 46 13.66 -13.28 -17.58
C GLU A 46 12.88 -14.47 -17.00
N VAL A 47 11.62 -14.65 -17.43
CA VAL A 47 10.82 -15.84 -17.07
C VAL A 47 11.51 -17.13 -17.52
N MET A 48 12.11 -17.17 -18.71
CA MET A 48 12.90 -18.33 -19.16
C MET A 48 14.13 -18.60 -18.27
N LYS A 49 14.83 -17.56 -17.79
CA LYS A 49 15.94 -17.75 -16.84
C LYS A 49 15.43 -18.33 -15.51
N ILE A 50 14.31 -17.83 -15.00
CA ILE A 50 13.67 -18.33 -13.77
C ILE A 50 13.29 -19.81 -13.94
N LEU A 51 12.65 -20.17 -15.06
CA LEU A 51 12.32 -21.56 -15.37
C LEU A 51 13.56 -22.45 -15.47
N LYS A 52 14.65 -21.96 -16.05
CA LYS A 52 15.93 -22.69 -16.12
C LYS A 52 16.57 -22.89 -14.75
N ARG A 53 16.48 -21.91 -13.84
CA ARG A 53 16.92 -22.04 -12.44
C ARG A 53 16.09 -23.10 -11.71
N TYR A 54 14.78 -23.11 -11.94
CA TYR A 54 13.90 -24.14 -11.39
C TYR A 54 14.24 -25.54 -11.90
N GLN A 55 14.46 -25.71 -13.21
CA GLN A 55 14.86 -27.00 -13.79
C GLN A 55 16.20 -27.51 -13.24
N LYS A 56 17.13 -26.59 -12.94
CA LYS A 56 18.42 -26.89 -12.30
C LYS A 56 18.31 -27.17 -10.80
N GLY A 57 17.13 -27.03 -10.19
CA GLY A 57 16.92 -27.25 -8.76
C GLY A 57 17.38 -26.11 -7.85
N VAL A 58 17.66 -24.91 -8.39
CA VAL A 58 18.19 -23.78 -7.62
C VAL A 58 17.11 -23.06 -6.80
N ILE A 59 15.88 -22.98 -7.32
CA ILE A 59 14.74 -22.30 -6.69
C ILE A 59 13.57 -23.25 -6.52
N THR A 60 12.68 -23.03 -5.55
CA THR A 60 11.46 -23.84 -5.30
C THR A 60 10.34 -23.52 -6.30
N ASP A 61 9.27 -24.33 -6.35
CA ASP A 61 8.12 -24.04 -7.22
C ASP A 61 7.33 -22.80 -6.73
N GLY A 62 7.26 -22.58 -5.42
CA GLY A 62 6.65 -21.40 -4.83
C GLY A 62 7.41 -20.12 -5.17
N GLU A 63 8.75 -20.14 -5.03
CA GLU A 63 9.63 -19.05 -5.44
C GLU A 63 9.53 -18.79 -6.93
N ARG A 64 9.61 -19.85 -7.76
CA ARG A 64 9.42 -19.76 -9.22
C ARG A 64 8.11 -19.07 -9.55
N TYR A 65 7.00 -19.51 -8.94
CA TYR A 65 5.68 -18.92 -9.15
C TYR A 65 5.69 -17.42 -8.84
N ASN A 66 6.16 -17.04 -7.65
CA ASN A 66 6.21 -15.64 -7.22
C ASN A 66 7.13 -14.79 -8.10
N SER A 67 8.32 -15.27 -8.44
CA SER A 67 9.26 -14.56 -9.31
C SER A 67 8.71 -14.36 -10.73
N VAL A 68 7.96 -15.34 -11.27
CA VAL A 68 7.31 -15.21 -12.58
C VAL A 68 6.22 -14.14 -12.53
N LEU A 69 5.40 -14.11 -11.47
CA LEU A 69 4.37 -13.09 -11.31
C LEU A 69 4.98 -11.68 -11.20
N ASP A 70 6.09 -11.56 -10.48
CA ASP A 70 6.75 -10.27 -10.29
C ASP A 70 7.39 -9.76 -11.57
N ALA A 71 8.03 -10.64 -12.36
CA ALA A 71 8.57 -10.28 -13.67
C ALA A 71 7.48 -9.70 -14.59
N TRP A 72 6.30 -10.31 -14.61
CA TRP A 72 5.16 -9.81 -15.38
C TRP A 72 4.54 -8.54 -14.81
N THR A 73 4.51 -8.40 -13.49
CA THR A 73 4.01 -7.19 -12.81
C THR A 73 4.92 -6.00 -13.11
N HIS A 74 6.24 -6.20 -13.09
CA HIS A 74 7.22 -5.18 -13.46
C HIS A 74 7.08 -4.77 -14.93
N ALA A 75 6.98 -5.74 -15.85
CA ALA A 75 6.77 -5.47 -17.27
C ALA A 75 5.49 -4.65 -17.51
N ARG A 76 4.39 -5.02 -16.83
CA ARG A 76 3.12 -4.28 -16.88
C ARG A 76 3.28 -2.84 -16.40
N GLU A 77 3.98 -2.61 -15.30
CA GLU A 77 4.18 -1.27 -14.74
C GLU A 77 5.06 -0.39 -15.63
N GLN A 78 6.11 -0.97 -16.23
CA GLN A 78 6.96 -0.28 -17.18
C GLN A 78 6.18 0.14 -18.44
N ILE A 79 5.37 -0.77 -19.02
CA ILE A 79 4.49 -0.46 -20.15
C ILE A 79 3.52 0.67 -19.79
N THR A 80 3.00 0.68 -18.55
CA THR A 80 2.06 1.72 -18.08
C THR A 80 2.72 3.09 -18.03
N LYS A 81 3.94 3.18 -17.48
CA LYS A 81 4.70 4.43 -17.39
C LYS A 81 5.01 4.98 -18.78
N GLU A 82 5.51 4.12 -19.68
CA GLU A 82 5.84 4.52 -21.05
C GLU A 82 4.59 4.92 -21.85
N MET A 83 3.48 4.20 -21.69
CA MET A 83 2.18 4.55 -22.30
C MET A 83 1.68 5.91 -21.83
N MET A 84 1.72 6.20 -20.52
CA MET A 84 1.27 7.50 -20.00
C MET A 84 2.15 8.64 -20.50
N ALA A 85 3.47 8.43 -20.57
CA ALA A 85 4.40 9.42 -21.11
C ALA A 85 4.16 9.69 -22.62
N GLU A 86 3.89 8.65 -23.42
CA GLU A 86 3.54 8.82 -24.83
C GLU A 86 2.20 9.53 -25.03
N LEU A 87 1.19 9.24 -24.20
CA LEU A 87 -0.11 9.93 -24.24
C LEU A 87 0.00 11.40 -23.82
N GLU A 88 0.88 11.72 -22.87
CA GLU A 88 1.17 13.10 -22.47
C GLU A 88 1.90 13.88 -23.56
N GLN A 89 2.84 13.22 -24.27
CA GLN A 89 3.61 13.81 -25.37
C GLN A 89 2.86 13.79 -26.71
N ASP A 90 1.65 13.22 -26.76
CA ASP A 90 0.76 13.26 -27.91
C ASP A 90 0.09 14.64 -28.02
N THR A 91 0.95 15.62 -28.27
CA THR A 91 0.64 17.02 -28.53
C THR A 91 1.27 17.37 -29.87
N ASP A 92 0.56 18.11 -30.72
CA ASP A 92 0.89 18.80 -32.00
C ASP A 92 2.09 18.41 -32.90
N ALA A 93 3.16 17.82 -32.40
CA ALA A 93 4.41 17.53 -33.10
C ALA A 93 4.33 16.39 -34.12
N ARG A 94 3.23 15.62 -34.15
CA ARG A 94 2.94 14.66 -35.22
C ARG A 94 1.97 15.31 -36.21
N ASP A 95 2.56 16.10 -37.11
CA ASP A 95 2.13 16.48 -38.45
C ASP A 95 0.60 16.40 -38.74
N THR A 96 -0.03 17.55 -39.03
CA THR A 96 -1.43 17.82 -39.45
C THR A 96 -2.53 18.02 -38.39
N ARG A 97 -2.28 17.88 -37.08
CA ARG A 97 -3.26 18.21 -36.03
C ARG A 97 -3.11 19.67 -35.58
N ARG A 98 -4.25 20.35 -35.39
CA ARG A 98 -4.36 21.80 -35.11
C ARG A 98 -3.61 22.19 -33.85
N ALA A 99 -2.90 23.33 -33.91
CA ALA A 99 -2.30 23.99 -32.76
C ALA A 99 -3.18 23.92 -31.49
N GLY A 100 -2.69 23.27 -30.43
CA GLY A 100 -3.36 23.04 -29.17
C GLY A 100 -3.99 21.66 -28.99
N TYR A 101 -3.69 20.65 -29.83
CA TYR A 101 -4.20 19.29 -29.57
C TYR A 101 -3.51 18.66 -28.36
N VAL A 102 -4.32 18.16 -27.44
CA VAL A 102 -3.90 17.32 -26.32
C VAL A 102 -4.76 16.08 -26.35
N ASN A 103 -4.15 14.91 -26.16
CA ASN A 103 -4.85 13.64 -26.17
C ASN A 103 -6.05 13.63 -25.19
N PRO A 104 -7.30 13.42 -25.67
CA PRO A 104 -8.49 13.43 -24.82
C PRO A 104 -8.48 12.37 -23.72
N ILE A 105 -7.88 11.22 -23.98
CA ILE A 105 -7.81 10.10 -23.02
C ILE A 105 -6.86 10.44 -21.87
N TYR A 106 -5.72 11.08 -22.19
CA TYR A 106 -4.83 11.63 -21.18
C TYR A 106 -5.55 12.67 -20.31
N LEU A 107 -6.25 13.63 -20.95
CA LEU A 107 -7.00 14.67 -20.23
C LEU A 107 -8.07 14.08 -19.31
N MET A 108 -8.83 13.08 -19.75
CA MET A 108 -9.87 12.43 -18.93
C MET A 108 -9.31 11.74 -17.68
N ALA A 109 -8.13 11.11 -17.79
CA ALA A 109 -7.47 10.50 -16.64
C ALA A 109 -6.81 11.51 -15.72
N HIS A 110 -6.05 12.46 -16.27
CA HIS A 110 -5.34 13.46 -15.47
C HIS A 110 -6.31 14.41 -14.75
N SER A 111 -7.44 14.76 -15.37
CA SER A 111 -8.48 15.59 -14.74
C SER A 111 -9.27 14.84 -13.65
N GLY A 112 -9.18 13.51 -13.58
CA GLY A 112 -9.97 12.69 -12.67
C GLY A 112 -11.47 12.63 -13.03
N ALA A 113 -11.87 13.10 -14.21
CA ALA A 113 -13.27 13.11 -14.64
C ALA A 113 -13.83 11.68 -14.80
N ARG A 114 -13.12 10.82 -15.54
CA ARG A 114 -13.45 9.41 -15.70
C ARG A 114 -12.27 8.67 -16.36
N GLY A 115 -11.96 7.48 -15.88
CA GLY A 115 -10.87 6.67 -16.42
C GLY A 115 -9.60 6.83 -15.59
N GLY A 116 -9.36 5.93 -14.65
CA GLY A 116 -8.07 5.83 -13.97
C GLY A 116 -6.99 5.26 -14.91
N VAL A 117 -5.73 5.43 -14.51
CA VAL A 117 -4.55 4.87 -15.21
C VAL A 117 -4.71 3.37 -15.47
N GLU A 118 -5.29 2.65 -14.52
CA GLU A 118 -5.58 1.20 -14.62
C GLU A 118 -6.49 0.84 -15.80
N GLN A 119 -7.48 1.69 -16.10
CA GLN A 119 -8.45 1.45 -17.17
C GLN A 119 -7.84 1.78 -18.54
N ILE A 120 -7.09 2.88 -18.64
CA ILE A 120 -6.33 3.23 -19.85
C ILE A 120 -5.31 2.13 -20.17
N ARG A 121 -4.64 1.60 -19.14
CA ARG A 121 -3.67 0.51 -19.31
C ARG A 121 -4.29 -0.72 -19.97
N GLN A 122 -5.53 -1.08 -19.64
CA GLN A 122 -6.19 -2.22 -20.29
C GLN A 122 -6.57 -1.92 -21.76
N LEU A 123 -6.81 -0.65 -22.09
CA LEU A 123 -7.18 -0.24 -23.45
C LEU A 123 -5.97 -0.19 -24.38
N ALA A 124 -4.86 0.42 -23.96
CA ALA A 124 -3.70 0.71 -24.82
C ALA A 124 -2.36 0.13 -24.34
N GLY A 125 -2.26 -0.35 -23.09
CA GLY A 125 -1.03 -0.90 -22.54
C GLY A 125 -0.99 -2.43 -22.63
N MET A 126 -1.12 -3.08 -21.49
CA MET A 126 -1.23 -4.53 -21.34
C MET A 126 -2.30 -4.82 -20.28
N ARG A 127 -3.15 -5.83 -20.52
CA ARG A 127 -4.15 -6.24 -19.53
C ARG A 127 -3.53 -6.92 -18.31
N GLY A 128 -2.52 -7.77 -18.53
CA GLY A 128 -1.65 -8.32 -17.49
C GLY A 128 -2.17 -9.62 -16.86
N LEU A 129 -1.82 -9.84 -15.60
CA LEU A 129 -2.13 -11.06 -14.86
C LEU A 129 -3.58 -11.09 -14.38
N MET A 130 -4.24 -12.24 -14.46
CA MET A 130 -5.64 -12.43 -14.04
C MET A 130 -5.74 -13.34 -12.82
N ALA A 131 -6.77 -13.15 -11.99
CA ALA A 131 -7.04 -14.02 -10.84
C ALA A 131 -7.97 -15.20 -11.22
N LYS A 132 -7.67 -16.40 -10.71
CA LYS A 132 -8.57 -17.56 -10.74
C LYS A 132 -9.71 -17.36 -9.73
N PRO A 133 -10.82 -18.12 -9.84
CA PRO A 133 -11.88 -18.08 -8.85
C PRO A 133 -11.42 -18.51 -7.45
N SER A 134 -10.34 -19.28 -7.34
CA SER A 134 -9.70 -19.63 -6.06
C SER A 134 -8.95 -18.46 -5.40
N GLY A 135 -8.74 -17.35 -6.11
CA GLY A 135 -7.91 -16.22 -5.66
C GLY A 135 -6.44 -16.31 -6.07
N LYS A 136 -5.96 -17.47 -6.51
CA LYS A 136 -4.60 -17.61 -7.07
C LYS A 136 -4.47 -16.88 -8.41
N ILE A 137 -3.35 -16.22 -8.65
CA ILE A 137 -3.07 -15.52 -9.91
C ILE A 137 -2.66 -16.54 -10.99
N ILE A 138 -3.12 -16.35 -12.23
CA ILE A 138 -2.74 -17.15 -13.38
C ILE A 138 -1.35 -16.69 -13.86
N GLU A 139 -0.38 -17.61 -13.93
CA GLU A 139 1.01 -17.32 -14.33
C GLU A 139 1.13 -16.81 -15.77
N THR A 140 0.21 -17.20 -16.65
CA THR A 140 0.17 -16.76 -18.05
C THR A 140 -0.57 -15.42 -18.15
N PRO A 141 0.13 -14.30 -18.43
CA PRO A 141 -0.50 -12.99 -18.55
C PRO A 141 -1.23 -12.85 -19.89
N ILE A 142 -2.18 -11.92 -19.93
CA ILE A 142 -2.75 -11.41 -21.18
C ILE A 142 -1.87 -10.26 -21.67
N LYS A 143 -1.11 -10.53 -22.74
CA LYS A 143 -0.12 -9.59 -23.27
C LYS A 143 -0.77 -8.49 -24.11
N ALA A 144 -1.88 -8.85 -24.75
CA ALA A 144 -2.65 -7.94 -25.57
C ALA A 144 -3.41 -6.90 -24.74
N ASN A 145 -3.81 -5.81 -25.41
CA ASN A 145 -4.75 -4.83 -24.89
C ASN A 145 -6.08 -4.87 -25.68
N PHE A 146 -7.08 -4.10 -25.27
CA PHE A 146 -8.37 -4.11 -25.97
C PHE A 146 -8.30 -3.49 -27.38
N ARG A 147 -7.37 -2.57 -27.64
CA ARG A 147 -7.15 -2.01 -28.99
C ARG A 147 -6.62 -3.06 -29.98
N GLU A 148 -5.72 -3.93 -29.52
CA GLU A 148 -5.12 -5.03 -30.29
C GLU A 148 -6.07 -6.22 -30.45
N GLY A 149 -7.02 -6.38 -29.51
CA GLY A 149 -7.93 -7.51 -29.45
C GLY A 149 -7.36 -8.67 -28.61
N LEU A 150 -8.25 -9.55 -28.15
CA LEU A 150 -7.90 -10.69 -27.30
C LEU A 150 -8.09 -11.99 -28.07
N THR A 151 -7.15 -12.93 -27.91
CA THR A 151 -7.35 -14.29 -28.40
C THR A 151 -8.43 -15.02 -27.60
N VAL A 152 -8.97 -16.12 -28.14
CA VAL A 152 -10.01 -16.92 -27.46
C VAL A 152 -9.57 -17.37 -26.05
N LEU A 153 -8.31 -17.80 -25.92
CA LEU A 153 -7.76 -18.27 -24.64
C LEU A 153 -7.59 -17.12 -23.64
N GLU A 154 -7.10 -15.95 -24.08
CA GLU A 154 -6.96 -14.77 -23.23
C GLU A 154 -8.32 -14.24 -22.77
N TYR A 155 -9.29 -14.18 -23.69
CA TYR A 155 -10.66 -13.80 -23.36
C TYR A 155 -11.25 -14.77 -22.34
N PHE A 156 -11.21 -16.09 -22.59
CA PHE A 156 -11.72 -17.11 -21.68
C PHE A 156 -11.05 -17.04 -20.30
N SER A 157 -9.74 -16.85 -20.25
CA SER A 157 -9.00 -16.70 -18.99
C SER A 157 -9.48 -15.48 -18.20
N SER A 158 -9.78 -14.37 -18.88
CA SER A 158 -10.30 -13.14 -18.24
C SER A 158 -11.72 -13.29 -17.66
N THR A 159 -12.54 -14.18 -18.23
CA THR A 159 -13.93 -14.37 -17.78
C THR A 159 -14.05 -14.93 -16.36
N HIS A 160 -13.06 -15.71 -15.92
CA HIS A 160 -13.07 -16.35 -14.60
C HIS A 160 -13.04 -15.31 -13.47
N GLY A 161 -12.10 -14.36 -13.54
CA GLY A 161 -11.99 -13.27 -12.58
C GLY A 161 -13.19 -12.32 -12.66
N ALA A 162 -13.62 -11.96 -13.88
CA ALA A 162 -14.79 -11.09 -14.07
C ALA A 162 -16.08 -11.70 -13.49
N ARG A 163 -16.35 -12.98 -13.73
CA ARG A 163 -17.53 -13.67 -13.20
C ARG A 163 -17.50 -13.75 -11.68
N LYS A 164 -16.34 -14.08 -11.09
CA LYS A 164 -16.18 -14.07 -9.63
C LYS A 164 -16.41 -12.67 -9.06
N GLY A 165 -15.81 -11.64 -9.66
CA GLY A 165 -15.97 -10.26 -9.22
C GLY A 165 -17.42 -9.79 -9.22
N LEU A 166 -18.18 -10.12 -10.28
CA LEU A 166 -19.61 -9.82 -10.37
C LEU A 166 -20.44 -10.62 -9.35
N ALA A 167 -20.14 -11.91 -9.17
CA ALA A 167 -20.83 -12.75 -8.18
C ALA A 167 -20.56 -12.28 -6.74
N ASP A 168 -19.30 -11.99 -6.40
CA ASP A 168 -18.88 -11.48 -5.09
C ASP A 168 -19.51 -10.10 -4.83
N THR A 169 -19.60 -9.25 -5.85
CA THR A 169 -20.29 -7.95 -5.75
C THR A 169 -21.75 -8.15 -5.37
N ALA A 170 -22.47 -9.07 -6.04
CA ALA A 170 -23.87 -9.34 -5.74
C ALA A 170 -24.06 -9.93 -4.34
N LEU A 171 -23.23 -10.90 -3.94
CA LEU A 171 -23.36 -11.59 -2.65
C LEU A 171 -22.95 -10.70 -1.47
N LYS A 172 -21.76 -10.07 -1.52
CA LYS A 172 -21.22 -9.31 -0.39
C LYS A 172 -21.95 -7.99 -0.15
N THR A 173 -22.68 -7.47 -1.14
CA THR A 173 -23.56 -6.30 -0.94
C THR A 173 -24.63 -6.59 0.10
N ALA A 174 -25.17 -7.82 0.13
CA ALA A 174 -26.15 -8.22 1.13
C ALA A 174 -25.55 -8.23 2.54
N ASP A 175 -24.32 -8.72 2.70
CA ASP A 175 -23.63 -8.75 3.99
C ASP A 175 -23.36 -7.34 4.54
N SER A 176 -22.90 -6.42 3.69
CA SER A 176 -22.69 -5.01 4.06
C SER A 176 -24.00 -4.31 4.43
N GLY A 177 -25.09 -4.59 3.71
CA GLY A 177 -26.43 -4.08 4.05
C GLY A 177 -26.94 -4.64 5.39
N TYR A 178 -26.74 -5.92 5.64
CA TYR A 178 -27.11 -6.57 6.90
C TYR A 178 -26.29 -6.03 8.08
N LEU A 179 -24.99 -5.79 7.90
CA LEU A 179 -24.14 -5.12 8.89
C LEU A 179 -24.66 -3.71 9.20
N THR A 180 -25.00 -2.93 8.17
CA THR A 180 -25.57 -1.58 8.33
C THR A 180 -26.83 -1.60 9.18
N ARG A 181 -27.73 -2.56 8.93
CA ARG A 181 -28.94 -2.76 9.73
C ARG A 181 -28.60 -3.06 11.19
N LYS A 182 -27.67 -3.98 11.46
CA LYS A 182 -27.21 -4.29 12.83
C LYS A 182 -26.57 -3.10 13.53
N LEU A 183 -25.77 -2.32 12.83
CA LEU A 183 -25.17 -1.11 13.37
C LEU A 183 -26.25 -0.10 13.79
N ALA A 184 -27.28 0.07 12.95
CA ALA A 184 -28.42 0.92 13.28
C ALA A 184 -29.22 0.38 14.49
N ASP A 185 -29.49 -0.92 14.54
CA ASP A 185 -30.22 -1.57 15.64
C ASP A 185 -29.52 -1.35 17.00
N VAL A 186 -28.18 -1.38 17.03
CA VAL A 186 -27.38 -1.14 18.25
C VAL A 186 -27.26 0.35 18.57
N ALA A 187 -27.08 1.20 17.55
CA ALA A 187 -26.78 2.62 17.73
C ALA A 187 -28.03 3.51 17.82
N GLN A 188 -29.23 3.01 17.58
CA GLN A 188 -30.46 3.82 17.52
C GLN A 188 -30.73 4.68 18.78
N ASN A 189 -30.30 4.20 19.96
CA ASN A 189 -30.53 4.89 21.22
C ASN A 189 -29.46 5.97 21.52
N VAL A 190 -28.45 6.12 20.66
CA VAL A 190 -27.38 7.11 20.84
C VAL A 190 -27.84 8.43 20.24
N VAL A 191 -28.43 9.27 21.09
CA VAL A 191 -28.93 10.62 20.77
C VAL A 191 -28.17 11.64 21.59
N VAL A 192 -28.04 12.86 21.08
CA VAL A 192 -27.50 13.97 21.87
C VAL A 192 -28.56 14.48 22.85
N THR A 193 -28.34 14.33 24.15
CA THR A 193 -29.39 14.57 25.17
C THR A 193 -29.14 15.80 26.04
N MET A 194 -27.91 16.29 26.10
CA MET A 194 -27.52 17.39 26.99
C MET A 194 -26.28 18.12 26.48
N HIS A 195 -26.03 19.33 26.97
CA HIS A 195 -24.86 20.14 26.59
C HIS A 195 -23.53 19.54 27.07
N ASP A 196 -23.36 19.35 28.38
CA ASP A 196 -22.12 18.85 29.00
C ASP A 196 -22.42 17.82 30.08
N CYS A 197 -21.73 16.68 30.06
CA CYS A 197 -21.85 15.65 31.09
C CYS A 197 -20.90 15.86 32.28
N GLY A 198 -20.00 16.85 32.22
CA GLY A 198 -19.05 17.15 33.29
C GLY A 198 -17.87 16.18 33.40
N THR A 199 -17.76 15.19 32.49
CA THR A 199 -16.63 14.25 32.50
C THR A 199 -15.31 14.99 32.37
N THR A 200 -14.35 14.65 33.23
CA THR A 200 -12.97 15.13 33.19
C THR A 200 -12.10 14.27 32.27
N GLN A 201 -12.61 13.13 31.83
CA GLN A 201 -11.90 12.20 31.00
C GLN A 201 -11.91 12.65 29.54
N GLY A 202 -10.78 12.45 28.87
CA GLY A 202 -10.62 12.69 27.43
C GLY A 202 -9.65 11.69 26.83
N ILE A 203 -9.72 11.53 25.51
CA ILE A 203 -8.82 10.66 24.76
C ILE A 203 -7.68 11.48 24.15
N THR A 204 -6.47 10.93 24.17
CA THR A 204 -5.34 11.54 23.47
C THR A 204 -5.41 11.19 21.99
N LYS A 205 -5.46 12.21 21.13
CA LYS A 205 -5.32 12.08 19.68
C LYS A 205 -3.88 12.41 19.29
N THR A 206 -3.33 11.56 18.43
CA THR A 206 -1.98 11.70 17.89
C THR A 206 -2.02 11.60 16.37
N VAL A 207 -0.94 12.00 15.72
CA VAL A 207 -0.70 11.69 14.31
C VAL A 207 -0.66 10.17 14.13
N ILE A 208 -1.28 9.66 13.07
CA ILE A 208 -1.27 8.24 12.73
C ILE A 208 -0.25 8.03 11.61
N TYR A 209 0.79 7.26 11.93
CA TYR A 209 1.86 6.91 11.00
C TYR A 209 1.64 5.50 10.44
N ARG A 210 1.88 5.34 9.14
CA ARG A 210 1.93 4.03 8.48
C ARG A 210 3.31 3.87 7.84
N GLY A 211 4.22 3.23 8.57
CA GLY A 211 5.65 3.30 8.28
C GLY A 211 6.14 4.73 8.43
N GLU A 212 6.81 5.25 7.40
CA GLU A 212 7.33 6.62 7.38
C GLU A 212 6.33 7.69 6.89
N LYS A 213 5.18 7.28 6.34
CA LYS A 213 4.19 8.21 5.82
C LYS A 213 3.15 8.54 6.89
N VAL A 214 2.86 9.82 7.03
CA VAL A 214 1.70 10.29 7.80
C VAL A 214 0.44 9.88 7.03
N GLU A 215 -0.36 8.98 7.61
CA GLU A 215 -1.61 8.50 7.01
C GLU A 215 -2.78 9.41 7.38
N VAL A 216 -2.82 9.86 8.65
CA VAL A 216 -3.79 10.84 9.14
C VAL A 216 -3.06 11.94 9.88
N SER A 217 -3.24 13.17 9.39
CA SER A 217 -2.70 14.39 9.98
C SER A 217 -3.31 14.65 11.36
N LEU A 218 -2.63 15.43 12.21
CA LEU A 218 -3.21 15.79 13.50
C LEU A 218 -4.46 16.65 13.30
N ALA A 219 -4.42 17.59 12.36
CA ALA A 219 -5.52 18.49 12.06
C ALA A 219 -6.79 17.70 11.69
N ASP A 220 -6.70 16.68 10.84
CA ASP A 220 -7.85 15.85 10.45
C ASP A 220 -8.36 14.99 11.61
N SER A 221 -7.46 14.53 12.49
CA SER A 221 -7.80 13.70 13.66
C SER A 221 -8.59 14.49 14.73
N ILE A 222 -8.28 15.77 14.91
CA ILE A 222 -8.89 16.64 15.93
C ILE A 222 -10.02 17.54 15.41
N ARG A 223 -10.14 17.72 14.09
CA ARG A 223 -11.14 18.60 13.47
C ARG A 223 -12.55 18.24 13.95
N GLY A 224 -13.25 19.24 14.49
CA GLY A 224 -14.62 19.09 14.98
C GLY A 224 -14.73 18.43 16.35
N ARG A 225 -13.62 18.18 17.06
CA ARG A 225 -13.64 17.73 18.46
C ARG A 225 -13.59 18.92 19.41
N VAL A 226 -13.89 18.67 20.68
CA VAL A 226 -13.80 19.67 21.75
C VAL A 226 -12.54 19.41 22.57
N SER A 227 -11.79 20.47 22.86
CA SER A 227 -10.55 20.36 23.64
C SER A 227 -10.85 20.04 25.09
N ARG A 228 -10.04 19.17 25.72
CA ARG A 228 -10.11 18.92 27.18
C ARG A 228 -9.09 19.74 27.96
N THR A 229 -8.09 20.29 27.29
CA THR A 229 -7.01 21.06 27.92
C THR A 229 -6.85 22.40 27.19
N ASN A 230 -6.46 23.44 27.91
CA ASN A 230 -6.06 24.69 27.27
C ASN A 230 -4.85 24.44 26.37
N ILE A 231 -4.97 24.78 25.09
CA ILE A 231 -3.87 24.68 24.12
C ILE A 231 -3.28 26.07 23.97
N VAL A 232 -2.04 26.22 24.44
CA VAL A 232 -1.27 27.47 24.37
C VAL A 232 -0.18 27.36 23.31
N ASN A 233 0.12 28.47 22.67
CA ASN A 233 1.31 28.58 21.82
C ASN A 233 2.56 28.56 22.71
N PRO A 234 3.49 27.61 22.53
CA PRO A 234 4.71 27.54 23.35
C PRO A 234 5.67 28.72 23.13
N ILE A 235 5.52 29.48 22.05
CA ILE A 235 6.40 30.61 21.70
C ILE A 235 5.80 31.94 22.15
N THR A 236 4.51 32.18 21.89
CA THR A 236 3.84 33.46 22.16
C THR A 236 3.07 33.49 23.48
N GLU A 237 2.91 32.34 24.14
CA GLU A 237 2.08 32.15 25.35
C GLU A 237 0.59 32.49 25.15
N GLU A 238 0.15 32.73 23.92
CA GLU A 238 -1.25 32.99 23.60
C GLU A 238 -2.08 31.69 23.65
N VAL A 239 -3.26 31.77 24.26
CA VAL A 239 -4.22 30.66 24.29
C VAL A 239 -4.93 30.57 22.94
N ILE A 240 -4.80 29.43 22.28
CA ILE A 240 -5.39 29.19 20.95
C ILE A 240 -6.78 28.56 21.11
N VAL A 241 -6.93 27.64 22.06
CA VAL A 241 -8.17 26.94 22.37
C VAL A 241 -8.27 26.76 23.89
N ASN A 242 -9.39 27.18 24.48
CA ASN A 242 -9.65 26.91 25.88
C ASN A 242 -10.18 25.48 26.08
N GLU A 243 -10.17 25.02 27.33
CA GLU A 243 -10.91 23.82 27.73
C GLU A 243 -12.39 23.99 27.35
N ASP A 244 -12.98 22.92 26.82
CA ASP A 244 -14.36 22.85 26.34
C ASP A 244 -14.69 23.70 25.09
N ASP A 245 -13.69 24.32 24.45
CA ASP A 245 -13.86 24.98 23.15
C ASP A 245 -13.83 24.00 21.97
N LEU A 246 -14.63 24.31 20.95
CA LEU A 246 -14.72 23.53 19.72
C LEU A 246 -13.53 23.81 18.78
N ILE A 247 -12.82 22.74 18.39
CA ILE A 247 -11.71 22.81 17.45
C ILE A 247 -12.27 22.89 16.01
N THR A 248 -12.37 24.11 15.48
CA THR A 248 -12.78 24.34 14.09
C THR A 248 -11.68 23.97 13.09
N PRO A 249 -11.97 23.76 11.80
CA PRO A 249 -10.96 23.42 10.80
C PRO A 249 -9.81 24.43 10.68
N LYS A 250 -10.07 25.71 10.95
CA LYS A 250 -9.04 26.76 10.95
C LYS A 250 -8.10 26.60 12.14
N VAL A 251 -8.67 26.37 13.32
CA VAL A 251 -7.94 26.19 14.57
C VAL A 251 -7.14 24.89 14.55
N ALA A 252 -7.69 23.81 13.98
CA ALA A 252 -6.97 22.55 13.80
C ALA A 252 -5.68 22.72 12.98
N ARG A 253 -5.70 23.56 11.93
CA ARG A 253 -4.49 23.88 11.14
C ARG A 253 -3.50 24.73 11.92
N GLN A 254 -3.99 25.73 12.66
CA GLN A 254 -3.12 26.53 13.53
C GLN A 254 -2.41 25.64 14.55
N ILE A 255 -3.10 24.68 15.14
CA ILE A 255 -2.52 23.72 16.09
C ILE A 255 -1.47 22.83 15.42
N GLU A 256 -1.72 22.38 14.20
CA GLU A 256 -0.74 21.60 13.42
C GLU A 256 0.51 22.41 13.06
N GLU A 257 0.37 23.69 12.73
CA GLU A 257 1.49 24.61 12.45
C GLU A 257 2.42 24.81 13.66
N LEU A 258 1.92 24.63 14.88
CA LEU A 258 2.73 24.69 16.11
C LEU A 258 3.61 23.45 16.32
N GLY A 259 3.37 22.36 15.56
CA GLY A 259 4.11 21.11 15.71
C GLY A 259 3.76 20.33 16.98
N LEU A 260 2.57 20.52 17.56
CA LEU A 260 2.11 19.69 18.66
C LEU A 260 1.90 18.25 18.16
N GLU A 261 2.37 17.25 18.89
CA GLU A 261 2.24 15.84 18.47
C GLU A 261 0.98 15.15 19.00
N LYS A 262 0.51 15.60 20.17
CA LYS A 262 -0.56 14.94 20.94
C LYS A 262 -1.46 15.97 21.60
N ILE A 263 -2.76 15.75 21.53
CA ILE A 263 -3.79 16.63 22.13
C ILE A 263 -4.83 15.79 22.84
N GLN A 264 -5.29 16.25 23.99
CA GLN A 264 -6.40 15.62 24.69
C GLN A 264 -7.72 16.25 24.28
N VAL A 265 -8.63 15.43 23.75
CA VAL A 265 -9.96 15.84 23.30
C VAL A 265 -11.04 15.04 24.00
N ARG A 266 -12.24 15.60 24.10
CA ARG A 266 -13.41 14.87 24.59
C ARG A 266 -13.86 13.82 23.57
N SER A 267 -14.52 12.77 24.06
CA SER A 267 -14.92 11.62 23.25
C SER A 267 -16.29 11.09 23.68
N PRO A 268 -17.11 10.58 22.74
CA PRO A 268 -18.32 9.85 23.10
C PRO A 268 -18.04 8.62 23.97
N LEU A 269 -16.83 8.03 23.90
CA LEU A 269 -16.44 6.84 24.67
C LEU A 269 -16.20 7.13 26.16
N THR A 270 -15.84 8.37 26.50
CA THR A 270 -15.59 8.80 27.88
C THR A 270 -16.74 9.64 28.44
N CYS A 271 -17.88 9.65 27.74
CA CYS A 271 -19.04 10.44 28.10
C CYS A 271 -19.80 9.78 29.26
N GLU A 272 -20.08 10.57 30.30
CA GLU A 272 -20.82 10.12 31.50
C GLU A 272 -22.30 10.54 31.47
N ALA A 273 -22.85 10.82 30.27
CA ALA A 273 -24.27 11.13 30.11
C ALA A 273 -25.12 9.89 30.45
N SER A 274 -26.24 10.08 31.17
CA SER A 274 -27.11 8.98 31.61
C SER A 274 -27.83 8.28 30.46
N LEU A 275 -28.18 9.03 29.41
CA LEU A 275 -28.79 8.54 28.17
C LEU A 275 -28.11 9.22 26.99
N GLY A 276 -27.63 8.43 26.03
CA GLY A 276 -27.01 8.95 24.81
C GLY A 276 -25.63 9.59 25.06
N VAL A 277 -25.39 10.76 24.48
CA VAL A 277 -24.10 11.48 24.53
C VAL A 277 -24.34 12.98 24.74
N CYS A 278 -23.42 13.69 25.38
CA CYS A 278 -23.50 15.15 25.46
C CYS A 278 -22.92 15.84 24.20
N ARG A 279 -23.31 17.09 23.97
CA ARG A 279 -22.85 17.90 22.82
C ARG A 279 -21.33 18.04 22.79
N LEU A 280 -20.71 18.31 23.94
CA LEU A 280 -19.26 18.54 24.02
C LEU A 280 -18.44 17.27 23.78
N CYS A 281 -18.92 16.09 24.21
CA CYS A 281 -18.23 14.83 23.94
C CYS A 281 -18.33 14.39 22.48
N TYR A 282 -19.43 14.74 21.79
CA TYR A 282 -19.56 14.51 20.35
C TYR A 282 -18.76 15.52 19.52
N GLY A 283 -19.01 16.81 19.78
CA GLY A 283 -18.39 17.96 19.12
C GLY A 283 -19.22 18.51 17.96
N MET A 284 -18.58 18.65 16.80
CA MET A 284 -19.14 19.26 15.60
C MET A 284 -19.99 18.25 14.81
N ASP A 285 -21.14 18.72 14.33
CA ASP A 285 -21.85 18.06 13.25
C ASP A 285 -21.13 18.34 11.93
N LEU A 286 -20.63 17.28 11.29
CA LEU A 286 -19.85 17.36 10.05
C LEU A 286 -20.67 17.81 8.84
N SER A 287 -22.00 17.77 8.91
CA SER A 287 -22.87 18.22 7.83
C SER A 287 -23.08 19.75 7.83
N THR A 288 -23.18 20.35 9.02
CA THR A 288 -23.40 21.79 9.19
C THR A 288 -22.13 22.58 9.52
N GLY A 289 -21.09 21.91 10.03
CA GLY A 289 -19.85 22.53 10.49
C GLY A 289 -19.99 23.30 11.81
N SER A 290 -21.11 23.13 12.52
CA SER A 290 -21.39 23.76 13.81
C SER A 290 -21.41 22.72 14.93
N LEU A 291 -21.43 23.16 16.20
CA LEU A 291 -21.62 22.26 17.33
C LEU A 291 -22.95 21.51 17.18
N VAL A 292 -22.94 20.19 17.40
CA VAL A 292 -24.11 19.32 17.24
C VAL A 292 -25.32 19.83 18.04
N GLU A 293 -26.52 19.70 17.50
CA GLU A 293 -27.75 20.10 18.17
C GLU A 293 -28.27 19.02 19.14
N GLU A 294 -28.96 19.45 20.20
CA GLU A 294 -29.64 18.52 21.11
C GLU A 294 -30.83 17.86 20.40
N GLY A 295 -31.03 16.57 20.64
CA GLY A 295 -32.02 15.74 19.95
C GLY A 295 -31.49 15.07 18.67
N MET A 296 -30.26 15.37 18.23
CA MET A 296 -29.70 14.74 17.04
C MET A 296 -29.39 13.25 17.25
N ALA A 297 -29.91 12.41 16.37
CA ALA A 297 -29.72 10.94 16.40
C ALA A 297 -28.35 10.53 15.83
N VAL A 298 -27.28 10.91 16.53
CA VAL A 298 -25.89 10.70 16.09
C VAL A 298 -25.52 9.23 15.89
N GLY A 299 -26.17 8.30 16.61
CA GLY A 299 -25.96 6.87 16.41
C GLY A 299 -26.41 6.34 15.05
N ILE A 300 -27.58 6.80 14.56
CA ILE A 300 -28.07 6.43 13.23
C ILE A 300 -27.18 7.05 12.15
N ILE A 301 -26.79 8.32 12.33
CA ILE A 301 -25.87 9.00 11.41
C ILE A 301 -24.52 8.25 11.34
N ALA A 302 -23.97 7.83 12.48
CA ALA A 302 -22.73 7.06 12.53
C ALA A 302 -22.87 5.68 11.84
N ALA A 303 -23.97 4.96 12.07
CA ALA A 303 -24.24 3.68 11.43
C ALA A 303 -24.30 3.81 9.89
N GLN A 304 -24.98 4.84 9.37
CA GLN A 304 -25.03 5.12 7.93
C GLN A 304 -23.68 5.53 7.36
N SER A 305 -22.94 6.39 8.09
CA SER A 305 -21.61 6.85 7.68
C SER A 305 -20.56 5.73 7.58
N ILE A 306 -20.80 4.59 8.22
CA ILE A 306 -20.00 3.37 8.08
C ILE A 306 -20.59 2.45 7.00
N GLY A 307 -21.91 2.25 7.05
CA GLY A 307 -22.61 1.25 6.24
C GLY A 307 -22.66 1.57 4.75
N GLU A 308 -23.00 2.81 4.38
CA GLU A 308 -23.08 3.22 2.97
C GLU A 308 -21.69 3.14 2.31
N PRO A 309 -20.61 3.73 2.86
CA PRO A 309 -19.27 3.59 2.27
C PRO A 309 -18.79 2.14 2.25
N GLY A 310 -19.08 1.34 3.28
CA GLY A 310 -18.72 -0.08 3.30
C GLY A 310 -19.38 -0.87 2.18
N THR A 311 -20.66 -0.62 1.93
CA THR A 311 -21.41 -1.22 0.81
C THR A 311 -20.84 -0.75 -0.54
N GLN A 312 -20.54 0.56 -0.66
CA GLN A 312 -19.96 1.13 -1.87
C GLN A 312 -18.56 0.57 -2.17
N LEU A 313 -17.69 0.44 -1.16
CA LEU A 313 -16.36 -0.14 -1.30
C LEU A 313 -16.44 -1.60 -1.71
N THR A 314 -17.38 -2.35 -1.15
CA THR A 314 -17.63 -3.74 -1.55
C THR A 314 -17.99 -3.81 -3.03
N MET A 315 -18.94 -2.98 -3.49
CA MET A 315 -19.28 -2.92 -4.90
C MET A 315 -18.12 -2.45 -5.78
N ARG A 316 -17.34 -1.44 -5.32
CA ARG A 316 -16.27 -0.82 -6.10
C ARG A 316 -15.00 -1.67 -6.20
N THR A 317 -14.71 -2.51 -5.23
CA THR A 317 -13.46 -3.27 -5.19
C THR A 317 -13.54 -4.55 -6.02
N PHE A 318 -14.69 -5.23 -6.01
CA PHE A 318 -14.81 -6.55 -6.65
C PHE A 318 -15.18 -6.51 -8.13
N HIS A 319 -15.81 -5.44 -8.65
CA HIS A 319 -16.14 -5.35 -10.08
C HIS A 319 -14.90 -5.19 -10.99
N ILE A 320 -13.76 -4.78 -10.44
CA ILE A 320 -12.46 -4.72 -11.15
C ILE A 320 -11.74 -6.09 -11.10
N GLY A 321 -12.34 -7.10 -10.43
CA GLY A 321 -11.79 -8.40 -10.01
C GLY A 321 -11.30 -9.38 -11.09
N GLY A 322 -11.02 -8.90 -12.30
CA GLY A 322 -10.26 -9.64 -13.31
C GLY A 322 -8.75 -9.50 -13.12
N VAL A 323 -8.26 -8.32 -12.73
CA VAL A 323 -6.82 -8.01 -12.69
C VAL A 323 -6.20 -8.41 -11.36
N GLY A 324 -5.20 -9.28 -11.38
CA GLY A 324 -4.38 -9.56 -10.21
C GLY A 324 -3.58 -8.31 -9.85
N GLN A 325 -3.94 -7.65 -8.75
CA GLN A 325 -3.17 -6.56 -8.19
C GLN A 325 -2.25 -7.12 -7.11
N ARG A 326 -0.98 -7.30 -7.45
CA ARG A 326 0.10 -7.47 -6.47
C ARG A 326 0.89 -6.17 -6.46
N ALA A 327 1.12 -5.61 -5.28
CA ALA A 327 2.09 -4.53 -5.15
C ALA A 327 3.47 -5.10 -5.53
N ILE A 328 4.27 -4.33 -6.26
CA ILE A 328 5.66 -4.71 -6.51
C ILE A 328 6.34 -4.76 -5.15
N GLU A 329 6.85 -5.93 -4.79
CA GLU A 329 7.69 -6.06 -3.60
C GLU A 329 9.03 -5.39 -3.92
N GLU A 330 9.39 -4.38 -3.13
CA GLU A 330 10.67 -3.68 -3.28
C GLU A 330 11.79 -4.66 -2.92
N SER A 331 12.77 -4.80 -3.81
CA SER A 331 13.95 -5.65 -3.62
C SER A 331 15.23 -4.82 -3.40
N GLU A 332 15.11 -3.49 -3.38
CA GLU A 332 16.23 -2.56 -3.22
C GLU A 332 15.79 -1.29 -2.49
N SER A 333 16.67 -0.72 -1.67
CA SER A 333 16.49 0.61 -1.07
C SER A 333 17.50 1.60 -1.65
N LYS A 334 17.02 2.78 -2.05
CA LYS A 334 17.84 3.86 -2.61
C LYS A 334 17.82 5.09 -1.72
N ALA A 335 18.98 5.75 -1.60
CA ALA A 335 19.10 7.03 -0.93
C ALA A 335 18.28 8.10 -1.67
N LYS A 336 17.42 8.87 -0.98
CA LYS A 336 16.68 9.97 -1.63
C LYS A 336 17.41 11.31 -1.50
N ARG A 337 18.29 11.44 -0.48
CA ARG A 337 19.11 12.63 -0.23
C ARG A 337 20.60 12.30 -0.27
N ALA A 338 21.40 13.33 -0.51
CA ALA A 338 22.85 13.25 -0.37
C ALA A 338 23.23 13.25 1.11
N GLY A 339 24.25 12.49 1.50
CA GLY A 339 24.78 12.50 2.85
C GLY A 339 25.76 11.37 3.09
N THR A 340 26.16 11.20 4.34
CA THR A 340 27.07 10.14 4.77
C THR A 340 26.27 8.98 5.35
N VAL A 341 26.63 7.75 4.99
CA VAL A 341 25.96 6.53 5.48
C VAL A 341 26.45 6.21 6.89
N ARG A 342 25.52 5.99 7.83
CA ARG A 342 25.79 5.54 9.20
C ARG A 342 25.03 4.26 9.48
N PHE A 343 25.75 3.25 9.98
CA PHE A 343 25.14 1.97 10.35
C PHE A 343 24.69 2.02 11.81
N THR A 344 23.48 1.54 12.09
CA THR A 344 22.94 1.43 13.44
C THR A 344 22.47 0.00 13.67
N ARG A 345 23.02 -0.67 14.69
CA ARG A 345 22.67 -2.07 15.05
C ARG A 345 22.80 -3.06 13.88
N LEU A 346 23.67 -2.75 12.92
CA LEU A 346 23.83 -3.52 11.71
C LEU A 346 25.12 -4.35 11.81
N ARG A 347 24.99 -5.67 11.63
CA ARG A 347 26.10 -6.62 11.61
C ARG A 347 26.21 -7.23 10.22
N THR A 348 27.42 -7.28 9.68
CA THR A 348 27.68 -7.75 8.32
C THR A 348 28.73 -8.85 8.32
N VAL A 349 28.61 -9.74 7.34
CA VAL A 349 29.63 -10.74 7.01
C VAL A 349 29.98 -10.60 5.53
N GLN A 350 31.25 -10.83 5.19
CA GLN A 350 31.69 -10.83 3.80
C GLN A 350 31.60 -12.25 3.24
N ASN A 351 30.90 -12.42 2.12
CA ASN A 351 30.83 -13.70 1.42
C ASN A 351 32.12 -13.95 0.60
N GLU A 352 32.35 -15.17 0.12
CA GLU A 352 33.51 -15.55 -0.73
C GLU A 352 33.61 -14.71 -2.02
N GLN A 353 32.48 -14.15 -2.47
CA GLN A 353 32.39 -13.26 -3.64
C GLN A 353 32.70 -11.79 -3.33
N GLY A 354 33.06 -11.48 -2.07
CA GLY A 354 33.41 -10.13 -1.62
C GLY A 354 32.22 -9.23 -1.26
N GLU A 355 30.98 -9.71 -1.40
CA GLU A 355 29.76 -8.97 -1.06
C GLU A 355 29.50 -8.97 0.45
N LEU A 356 29.03 -7.82 0.98
CA LEU A 356 28.67 -7.66 2.39
C LEU A 356 27.20 -8.04 2.60
N ILE A 357 26.93 -9.02 3.46
CA ILE A 357 25.60 -9.54 3.74
C ILE A 357 25.20 -9.20 5.19
N VAL A 358 23.98 -8.71 5.38
CA VAL A 358 23.44 -8.34 6.70
C VAL A 358 22.96 -9.57 7.46
N LEU A 359 23.41 -9.72 8.70
CA LEU A 359 23.00 -10.82 9.60
C LEU A 359 21.89 -10.40 10.57
N ALA A 360 21.88 -9.13 10.97
CA ALA A 360 20.97 -8.62 11.99
C ALA A 360 19.54 -8.43 11.44
N ARG A 361 18.54 -8.93 12.16
CA ARG A 361 17.11 -8.74 11.82
C ARG A 361 16.60 -7.30 12.02
N ASN A 362 17.31 -6.50 12.81
CA ASN A 362 16.93 -5.14 13.19
C ASN A 362 18.01 -4.10 12.80
N GLY A 363 18.75 -4.38 11.73
CA GLY A 363 19.79 -3.48 11.22
C GLY A 363 19.17 -2.25 10.57
N GLU A 364 19.77 -1.09 10.79
CA GLU A 364 19.31 0.17 10.23
C GLU A 364 20.46 0.92 9.53
N ILE A 365 20.18 1.51 8.38
CA ILE A 365 21.04 2.51 7.73
C ILE A 365 20.42 3.89 7.93
N ALA A 366 21.18 4.83 8.48
CA ALA A 366 20.83 6.24 8.51
C ALA A 366 21.70 7.01 7.52
N ILE A 367 21.12 7.99 6.82
CA ILE A 367 21.87 8.98 6.05
C ILE A 367 21.99 10.23 6.92
N VAL A 368 23.21 10.68 7.20
CA VAL A 368 23.47 11.86 8.02
C VAL A 368 24.01 13.03 7.20
N ASP A 369 23.60 14.24 7.59
CA ASP A 369 24.16 15.51 7.10
C ASP A 369 25.59 15.72 7.68
N PRO A 370 26.46 16.58 7.12
CA PRO A 370 27.79 16.87 7.70
C PRO A 370 27.74 17.43 9.13
N LYS A 371 26.56 17.86 9.61
CA LYS A 371 26.31 18.28 11.00
C LYS A 371 25.88 17.12 11.93
N GLY A 372 25.90 15.87 11.46
CA GLY A 372 25.55 14.68 12.25
C GLY A 372 24.06 14.48 12.51
N ARG A 373 23.18 15.22 11.84
CA ARG A 373 21.72 15.06 11.92
C ARG A 373 21.27 13.96 10.97
N GLU A 374 20.44 13.04 11.45
CA GLU A 374 19.81 12.01 10.62
C GLU A 374 18.81 12.66 9.67
N LEU A 375 19.03 12.48 8.36
CA LEU A 375 18.15 12.96 7.30
C LEU A 375 17.14 11.89 6.91
N GLU A 376 17.59 10.64 6.81
CA GLU A 376 16.81 9.47 6.39
C GLU A 376 17.24 8.24 7.19
N LYS A 377 16.33 7.30 7.37
CA LYS A 377 16.55 6.05 8.09
C LYS A 377 15.92 4.91 7.29
N PHE A 378 16.59 3.78 7.18
CA PHE A 378 16.15 2.61 6.43
C PHE A 378 16.32 1.37 7.32
N GLU A 379 15.24 0.63 7.54
CA GLU A 379 15.30 -0.69 8.18
C GLU A 379 15.70 -1.74 7.15
N ILE A 380 16.62 -2.63 7.52
CA ILE A 380 17.23 -3.58 6.60
C ILE A 380 16.95 -5.02 7.05
N PRO A 381 16.39 -5.85 6.15
CA PRO A 381 16.14 -7.25 6.48
C PRO A 381 17.45 -8.05 6.56
N ALA A 382 17.43 -9.12 7.35
CA ALA A 382 18.52 -10.08 7.37
C ALA A 382 18.63 -10.78 6.01
N GLY A 383 19.85 -11.05 5.56
CA GLY A 383 20.16 -11.60 4.24
C GLY A 383 20.30 -10.58 3.13
N ALA A 384 20.10 -9.30 3.42
CA ALA A 384 20.26 -8.24 2.44
C ALA A 384 21.75 -8.01 2.09
N ILE A 385 22.02 -7.79 0.81
CA ILE A 385 23.34 -7.49 0.25
C ILE A 385 23.55 -5.98 0.26
N LEU A 386 24.51 -5.52 1.05
CA LEU A 386 24.92 -4.11 1.09
C LEU A 386 25.77 -3.75 -0.11
N LYS A 387 25.47 -2.59 -0.69
CA LYS A 387 26.24 -1.99 -1.80
C LYS A 387 27.04 -0.77 -1.38
N VAL A 388 26.91 -0.34 -0.11
CA VAL A 388 27.62 0.80 0.48
C VAL A 388 28.32 0.38 1.78
N ALA A 389 29.41 1.05 2.11
CA ALA A 389 30.14 0.88 3.36
C ALA A 389 29.77 1.96 4.40
N GLU A 390 30.15 1.73 5.65
CA GLU A 390 29.96 2.72 6.71
C GLU A 390 30.82 3.96 6.45
N ASN A 391 30.23 5.14 6.60
CA ASN A 391 30.81 6.45 6.29
C ASN A 391 31.00 6.76 4.79
N ASP A 392 30.42 5.97 3.88
CA ASP A 392 30.41 6.32 2.46
C ASP A 392 29.53 7.56 2.20
N GLU A 393 29.99 8.45 1.33
CA GLU A 393 29.20 9.54 0.79
C GLU A 393 28.29 9.05 -0.34
N VAL A 394 26.98 9.14 -0.15
CA VAL A 394 25.97 8.72 -1.13
C VAL A 394 25.32 9.93 -1.79
N LYS A 395 25.04 9.79 -3.09
CA LYS A 395 24.23 10.73 -3.86
C LYS A 395 22.77 10.26 -3.90
N PRO A 396 21.81 11.18 -4.12
CA PRO A 396 20.43 10.80 -4.40
C PRO A 396 20.36 9.78 -5.54
N GLY A 397 19.63 8.69 -5.33
CA GLY A 397 19.46 7.58 -6.27
C GLY A 397 20.45 6.41 -6.10
N THR A 398 21.43 6.51 -5.21
CA THR A 398 22.39 5.42 -4.94
C THR A 398 21.70 4.25 -4.25
N VAL A 399 21.90 3.02 -4.75
CA VAL A 399 21.38 1.79 -4.13
C VAL A 399 22.18 1.50 -2.87
N LEU A 400 21.51 1.46 -1.73
CA LEU A 400 22.12 1.19 -0.42
C LEU A 400 22.21 -0.32 -0.18
N VAL A 401 21.10 -1.02 -0.43
CA VAL A 401 20.97 -2.45 -0.14
C VAL A 401 20.03 -3.11 -1.14
N GLN A 402 20.27 -4.39 -1.42
CA GLN A 402 19.47 -5.25 -2.28
C GLN A 402 19.17 -6.57 -1.58
N TRP A 403 17.95 -7.09 -1.65
CA TRP A 403 17.59 -8.38 -1.06
C TRP A 403 16.60 -9.14 -1.96
N ASP A 404 16.42 -10.43 -1.68
CA ASP A 404 15.36 -11.22 -2.28
C ASP A 404 14.08 -11.06 -1.42
N PRO A 405 12.99 -10.49 -1.95
CA PRO A 405 11.77 -10.32 -1.18
C PRO A 405 11.04 -11.65 -0.88
N HIS A 406 11.34 -12.73 -1.63
CA HIS A 406 10.66 -14.03 -1.47
C HIS A 406 11.44 -15.03 -0.64
N SER A 407 12.68 -14.72 -0.26
CA SER A 407 13.50 -15.60 0.55
C SER A 407 14.26 -14.82 1.62
N ILE A 408 14.10 -15.23 2.88
CA ILE A 408 14.97 -14.78 3.97
C ILE A 408 15.99 -15.90 4.18
N PRO A 409 17.23 -15.75 3.70
CA PRO A 409 18.22 -16.80 3.85
C PRO A 409 18.59 -16.97 5.32
N ILE A 410 18.74 -18.21 5.76
CA ILE A 410 19.36 -18.54 7.04
C ILE A 410 20.88 -18.50 6.82
N LEU A 411 21.56 -17.60 7.52
CA LEU A 411 22.99 -17.33 7.33
C LEU A 411 23.74 -17.63 8.62
N SER A 412 24.92 -18.23 8.46
CA SER A 412 25.83 -18.54 9.56
C SER A 412 26.85 -17.42 9.78
N GLU A 413 27.06 -17.00 11.02
CA GLU A 413 28.14 -16.04 11.37
C GLU A 413 29.53 -16.70 11.34
N VAL A 414 29.59 -18.02 11.54
CA VAL A 414 30.82 -18.79 11.72
C VAL A 414 30.95 -19.88 10.67
N ALA A 415 32.20 -20.16 10.25
CA ALA A 415 32.51 -21.32 9.43
C ALA A 415 32.52 -22.58 10.31
N GLY A 416 31.90 -23.66 9.83
CA GLY A 416 31.83 -24.91 10.56
C GLY A 416 31.15 -26.01 9.75
N LYS A 417 31.13 -27.22 10.31
CA LYS A 417 30.43 -28.36 9.74
C LYS A 417 28.95 -28.31 10.11
N VAL A 418 28.08 -28.40 9.11
CA VAL A 418 26.62 -28.40 9.29
C VAL A 418 26.13 -29.78 9.76
N ARG A 419 25.44 -29.83 10.89
CA ARG A 419 24.74 -31.01 11.42
C ARG A 419 23.26 -30.70 11.58
N TYR A 420 22.39 -31.59 11.11
CA TYR A 420 20.95 -31.48 11.35
C TYR A 420 20.59 -32.19 12.65
N GLU A 421 19.85 -31.53 13.52
CA GLU A 421 19.32 -32.09 14.77
C GLU A 421 17.80 -32.03 14.73
N ASP A 422 17.14 -33.10 15.17
CA ASP A 422 15.67 -33.24 15.15
C ASP A 422 15.00 -33.11 13.77
N VAL A 423 15.77 -33.24 12.69
CA VAL A 423 15.28 -33.31 11.30
C VAL A 423 15.13 -34.77 10.89
N VAL A 424 13.93 -35.32 11.07
CA VAL A 424 13.57 -36.73 10.81
C VAL A 424 12.62 -36.80 9.62
N GLU A 425 13.00 -37.62 8.63
CA GLU A 425 12.20 -37.86 7.42
C GLU A 425 10.86 -38.53 7.76
N GLY A 426 9.76 -37.94 7.29
CA GLY A 426 8.38 -38.37 7.54
C GLY A 426 7.69 -37.67 8.71
N GLU A 427 8.42 -37.19 9.72
CA GLU A 427 7.85 -36.48 10.88
C GLU A 427 8.07 -34.97 10.82
N THR A 428 9.33 -34.51 10.83
CA THR A 428 9.68 -33.09 10.77
C THR A 428 10.18 -32.67 9.38
N LEU A 429 10.53 -33.64 8.53
CA LEU A 429 11.02 -33.40 7.18
C LEU A 429 10.22 -34.19 6.14
N ARG A 430 9.67 -33.50 5.15
CA ARG A 430 9.08 -34.11 3.97
C ARG A 430 10.06 -34.04 2.81
N VAL A 431 10.39 -35.21 2.26
CA VAL A 431 11.21 -35.28 1.06
C VAL A 431 10.29 -35.35 -0.15
N GLU A 432 10.26 -34.28 -0.93
CA GLU A 432 9.56 -34.24 -2.20
C GLU A 432 10.56 -34.40 -3.33
N LYS A 433 10.27 -35.33 -4.24
CA LYS A 433 11.07 -35.53 -5.44
C LYS A 433 10.47 -34.66 -6.53
N ASP A 434 11.22 -33.65 -6.95
CA ASP A 434 10.79 -32.81 -8.05
C ASP A 434 10.78 -33.59 -9.37
N PRO A 435 10.01 -33.13 -10.37
CA PRO A 435 10.02 -33.68 -11.73
C PRO A 435 11.42 -33.69 -12.38
N SER A 436 12.34 -32.84 -11.92
CA SER A 436 13.74 -32.75 -12.38
C SER A 436 14.68 -33.78 -11.73
N GLY A 437 14.18 -34.63 -10.81
CA GLY A 437 14.94 -35.68 -10.15
C GLY A 437 15.74 -35.24 -8.93
N HIS A 438 15.75 -33.94 -8.61
CA HIS A 438 16.32 -33.42 -7.37
C HIS A 438 15.42 -33.75 -6.17
N LEU A 439 16.05 -34.17 -5.07
CA LEU A 439 15.37 -34.41 -3.79
C LEU A 439 15.32 -33.09 -3.05
N ARG A 440 14.11 -32.52 -2.88
CA ARG A 440 13.87 -31.37 -2.03
C ARG A 440 13.44 -31.84 -0.65
N ARG A 441 13.98 -31.18 0.37
CA ARG A 441 13.73 -31.44 1.79
C ARG A 441 12.98 -30.24 2.33
N MET A 442 11.70 -30.41 2.66
CA MET A 442 10.85 -29.38 3.23
C MET A 442 10.59 -29.68 4.70
N VAL A 443 10.92 -28.75 5.59
CA VAL A 443 10.60 -28.89 7.02
C VAL A 443 9.11 -28.64 7.19
N MET A 444 8.43 -29.53 7.92
CA MET A 444 7.00 -29.41 8.21
C MET A 444 6.79 -28.85 9.62
N GLU A 445 5.78 -28.02 9.79
CA GLU A 445 5.30 -27.69 11.13
C GLU A 445 4.78 -28.96 11.81
N HIS A 446 5.43 -29.38 12.89
CA HIS A 446 5.03 -30.53 13.68
C HIS A 446 4.63 -30.09 15.09
N LYS A 447 3.60 -30.75 15.65
CA LYS A 447 3.13 -30.51 17.03
C LYS A 447 3.68 -31.58 17.99
N GLY A 448 4.99 -31.85 17.89
CA GLY A 448 5.68 -32.91 18.65
C GLY A 448 6.80 -32.37 19.54
N VAL A 449 7.65 -33.27 20.06
CA VAL A 449 8.77 -32.95 20.97
C VAL A 449 10.02 -32.46 20.21
N TYR A 450 10.13 -32.80 18.93
CA TYR A 450 11.30 -32.45 18.10
C TYR A 450 11.41 -30.93 17.90
N HIS A 451 12.62 -30.39 17.73
CA HIS A 451 12.81 -28.99 17.39
C HIS A 451 13.82 -28.92 16.23
N PRO A 452 13.35 -28.99 14.97
CA PRO A 452 14.26 -29.09 13.83
C PRO A 452 15.19 -27.88 13.80
N GLN A 453 16.49 -28.15 13.90
CA GLN A 453 17.51 -27.12 13.95
C GLN A 453 18.76 -27.54 13.18
N ILE A 454 19.43 -26.55 12.61
CA ILE A 454 20.77 -26.67 12.04
C ILE A 454 21.77 -26.30 13.13
N VAL A 455 22.71 -27.19 13.40
CA VAL A 455 23.81 -26.97 14.35
C VAL A 455 25.11 -26.88 13.57
N LEU A 456 25.93 -25.88 13.87
CA LEU A 456 27.29 -25.75 13.35
C LEU A 456 28.28 -26.29 14.37
N GLU A 457 29.16 -27.18 13.91
CA GLU A 457 30.22 -27.78 14.73
C GLU A 457 31.60 -27.39 14.21
N ASP A 458 32.56 -27.24 15.12
CA ASP A 458 33.98 -27.12 14.80
C ASP A 458 34.59 -28.50 14.44
N GLU A 459 35.83 -28.55 13.93
CA GLU A 459 36.52 -29.81 13.59
C GLU A 459 36.63 -30.79 14.78
N SER A 460 36.54 -30.26 16.01
CA SER A 460 36.56 -30.99 17.27
C SER A 460 35.19 -31.52 17.72
N GLY A 461 34.11 -31.26 16.98
CA GLY A 461 32.74 -31.64 17.31
C GLY A 461 32.07 -30.75 18.37
N LYS A 462 32.66 -29.61 18.70
CA LYS A 462 32.07 -28.62 19.60
C LYS A 462 31.06 -27.76 18.85
N ILE A 463 29.87 -27.59 19.42
CA ILE A 463 28.82 -26.73 18.86
C ILE A 463 29.27 -25.26 18.91
N LEU A 464 29.30 -24.63 17.75
CA LEU A 464 29.62 -23.21 17.56
C LEU A 464 28.36 -22.34 17.56
N ASP A 465 27.32 -22.79 16.85
CA ASP A 465 26.07 -22.02 16.71
C ASP A 465 24.89 -22.94 16.32
N PHE A 466 23.66 -22.47 16.45
CA PHE A 466 22.47 -23.22 16.03
C PHE A 466 21.36 -22.30 15.49
N TYR A 467 20.65 -22.79 14.47
CA TYR A 467 19.61 -22.08 13.74
C TYR A 467 18.35 -22.95 13.66
N TYR A 468 17.23 -22.45 14.19
CA TYR A 468 15.94 -23.13 14.07
C TYR A 468 15.40 -23.04 12.64
N LEU A 469 14.81 -24.13 12.17
CA LEU A 469 14.25 -24.28 10.82
C LEU A 469 12.74 -24.06 10.76
#